data_AF-A0A398B168-F1
#
_entry.id   AF-A0A398B168-F1
#
_cell.length_a   1.000
_cell.length_b   1.000
_cell.length_c   1.000
_cell.angle_alpha   90.00
_cell.angle_beta   90.00
_cell.angle_gamma   90.00
#
_symmetry.space_group_name_H-M   'P 1'
#
loop_
_entity.id
_entity.type
_entity.pdbx_description
1 polymer ?
#
loop_
_entity_poly.entity_id
_entity_poly.type
_entity_poly.pdbx_seq_one_letter_code
_entity_poly.pdbx_strand_id
1 'polypeptide(L)'
;MTNVKTYDHGLWDHGITQGYSVNGTIYISGQFSHDMEGAFIGEGDIEAQTRQTLENLDRVLEGFGVTKSNLAYMEIYLTNAQEHFEPVLRLFKEYVGQHRPAGSLIGVTYLASPEQLIEISAVAHTD
;
A
#
# COMPACT_ATOMS: atom_id res chain seq x y z
N MET A 1 -15.81 24.00 6.34
CA MET A 1 -15.87 23.40 4.99
C MET A 1 -14.98 22.17 5.04
N THR A 2 -15.47 21.02 4.58
CA THR A 2 -14.67 19.79 4.53
C THR A 2 -13.57 19.97 3.50
N ASN A 3 -12.31 19.86 3.90
CA ASN A 3 -11.18 19.89 2.97
C ASN A 3 -11.00 18.46 2.43
N VAL A 4 -11.45 18.24 1.19
CA VAL A 4 -11.37 16.95 0.50
C VAL A 4 -10.33 17.04 -0.60
N LYS A 5 -9.45 16.02 -0.67
CA LYS A 5 -8.50 15.83 -1.77
C LYS A 5 -8.48 14.36 -2.16
N THR A 6 -8.26 14.08 -3.43
CA THR A 6 -8.09 12.71 -3.93
C THR A 6 -6.78 12.58 -4.69
N TYR A 7 -6.23 11.39 -4.73
CA TYR A 7 -5.05 11.04 -5.53
C TYR A 7 -5.34 9.80 -6.36
N ASP A 8 -5.03 9.89 -7.64
CA ASP A 8 -5.06 8.77 -8.57
C ASP A 8 -4.03 9.00 -9.67
N HIS A 9 -3.30 7.96 -10.09
CA HIS A 9 -2.41 8.05 -11.25
C HIS A 9 -3.03 7.51 -12.54
N GLY A 10 -4.35 7.28 -12.55
CA GLY A 10 -5.17 7.28 -13.77
C GLY A 10 -5.14 5.99 -14.59
N LEU A 11 -4.80 4.85 -14.00
CA LEU A 11 -4.74 3.58 -14.73
C LEU A 11 -6.05 2.78 -14.76
N TRP A 12 -6.89 2.93 -13.73
CA TRP A 12 -8.12 2.14 -13.61
C TRP A 12 -9.28 3.02 -13.17
N ASP A 13 -10.49 2.64 -13.60
CA ASP A 13 -11.75 3.17 -13.06
C ASP A 13 -12.52 2.01 -12.41
N HIS A 14 -12.36 1.91 -11.09
CA HIS A 14 -13.06 0.92 -10.25
C HIS A 14 -14.12 1.58 -9.37
N GLY A 15 -14.47 2.85 -9.63
CA GLY A 15 -15.35 3.63 -8.75
C GLY A 15 -14.74 4.00 -7.39
N ILE A 16 -13.43 3.77 -7.22
CA ILE A 16 -12.64 4.15 -6.05
C ILE A 16 -11.38 4.91 -6.52
N THR A 17 -10.80 5.69 -5.61
CA THR A 17 -9.54 6.42 -5.84
C THR A 17 -8.40 5.73 -5.09
N GLN A 18 -7.16 5.89 -5.54
CA GLN A 18 -6.00 5.34 -4.81
C GLN A 18 -5.81 5.96 -3.43
N GLY A 19 -6.15 7.25 -3.28
CA GLY A 19 -6.18 7.89 -1.97
C GLY A 19 -7.26 8.94 -1.83
N TYR A 20 -7.84 9.04 -0.64
CA TYR A 20 -8.89 10.00 -0.30
C TYR A 20 -8.57 10.68 1.04
N SER A 21 -8.37 11.99 1.01
CA SER A 21 -8.15 12.81 2.20
C SER A 21 -9.41 13.57 2.59
N VAL A 22 -9.75 13.53 3.87
CA VAL A 22 -10.84 14.29 4.48
C VAL A 22 -10.42 14.81 5.86
N ASN A 23 -10.46 16.14 6.01
CA ASN A 23 -10.13 16.81 7.28
C ASN A 23 -8.78 16.39 7.88
N GLY A 24 -7.79 16.14 7.02
CA GLY A 24 -6.43 15.76 7.41
C GLY A 24 -6.20 14.26 7.59
N THR A 25 -7.24 13.43 7.62
CA THR A 25 -7.09 11.96 7.55
C THR A 25 -7.04 11.52 6.10
N ILE A 26 -6.09 10.65 5.76
CA ILE A 26 -5.92 10.07 4.41
C ILE A 26 -6.24 8.58 4.50
N TYR A 27 -7.19 8.12 3.69
CA TYR A 27 -7.50 6.72 3.45
C TYR A 27 -6.85 6.30 2.14
N ILE A 28 -6.03 5.25 2.18
CA ILE A 28 -5.28 4.75 1.03
C ILE A 28 -5.82 3.37 0.67
N SER A 29 -6.29 3.23 -0.58
CA SER A 29 -6.78 1.98 -1.14
C SER A 29 -5.65 0.94 -1.22
N GLY A 30 -6.00 -0.33 -1.46
CA GLY A 30 -5.03 -1.40 -1.65
C GLY A 30 -4.02 -1.08 -2.76
N GLN A 31 -2.76 -0.90 -2.38
CA GLN A 31 -1.64 -0.81 -3.30
C GLN A 31 -1.09 -2.21 -3.56
N PHE A 32 -0.63 -2.45 -4.78
CA PHE A 32 -0.02 -3.72 -5.19
C PHE A 32 1.08 -3.47 -6.24
N SER A 33 1.77 -4.54 -6.65
CA SER A 33 2.98 -4.47 -7.46
C SER A 33 2.71 -4.22 -8.95
N HIS A 34 2.74 -2.95 -9.36
CA HIS A 34 2.65 -2.53 -10.76
C HIS A 34 3.55 -1.32 -11.05
N ASP A 35 3.93 -1.12 -12.32
CA ASP A 35 4.63 0.08 -12.80
C ASP A 35 3.67 1.26 -13.06
N MET A 36 4.19 2.35 -13.63
CA MET A 36 3.42 3.57 -13.91
C MET A 36 2.43 3.39 -15.08
N GLU A 37 2.63 2.38 -15.90
CA GLU A 37 1.80 1.99 -17.04
C GLU A 37 0.79 0.89 -16.67
N GLY A 38 0.91 0.32 -15.47
CA GLY A 38 0.00 -0.70 -14.90
C GLY A 38 0.41 -2.12 -15.18
N ALA A 39 1.61 -2.33 -15.73
CA ALA A 39 2.13 -3.67 -15.90
C ALA A 39 2.54 -4.23 -14.53
N PHE A 40 2.19 -5.50 -14.30
CA PHE A 40 2.51 -6.19 -13.06
C PHE A 40 4.03 -6.41 -12.94
N ILE A 41 4.57 -6.21 -11.73
CA ILE A 41 6.01 -6.40 -11.45
C ILE A 41 6.20 -7.57 -10.48
N GLY A 42 7.16 -8.45 -10.76
CA GLY A 42 7.63 -9.45 -9.80
C GLY A 42 6.73 -10.68 -9.68
N GLU A 43 6.22 -11.22 -10.79
CA GLU A 43 5.49 -12.49 -10.79
C GLU A 43 6.30 -13.59 -10.09
N GLY A 44 5.71 -14.23 -9.07
CA GLY A 44 6.36 -15.27 -8.28
C GLY A 44 7.45 -14.80 -7.30
N ASP A 45 7.73 -13.50 -7.21
CA ASP A 45 8.75 -12.92 -6.32
C ASP A 45 8.12 -11.98 -5.29
N ILE A 46 7.90 -12.51 -4.08
CA ILE A 46 7.30 -11.75 -2.98
C ILE A 46 8.15 -10.54 -2.56
N GLU A 47 9.48 -10.62 -2.62
CA GLU A 47 10.33 -9.50 -2.19
C GLU A 47 10.26 -8.36 -3.20
N ALA A 48 10.29 -8.67 -4.50
CA ALA A 48 10.09 -7.69 -5.57
C ALA A 48 8.70 -7.04 -5.45
N GLN A 49 7.64 -7.84 -5.28
CA GLN A 49 6.29 -7.29 -5.12
C GLN A 49 6.13 -6.43 -3.88
N THR A 50 6.74 -6.82 -2.77
CA THR A 50 6.68 -6.04 -1.52
C THR A 50 7.32 -4.68 -1.70
N ARG A 51 8.51 -4.61 -2.32
CA ARG A 51 9.20 -3.35 -2.58
C ARG A 51 8.37 -2.45 -3.49
N GLN A 52 7.88 -2.97 -4.61
CA GLN A 52 7.08 -2.17 -5.54
C GLN A 52 5.77 -1.70 -4.91
N THR A 53 5.12 -2.54 -4.11
CA THR A 53 3.89 -2.18 -3.39
C THR A 53 4.13 -1.04 -2.40
N LEU A 54 5.26 -1.07 -1.68
CA LEU A 54 5.65 0.02 -0.77
C LEU A 54 6.02 1.31 -1.52
N GLU A 55 6.67 1.21 -2.67
CA GLU A 55 6.92 2.36 -3.54
C GLU A 55 5.61 2.97 -4.08
N ASN A 56 4.64 2.13 -4.43
CA ASN A 56 3.33 2.60 -4.89
C ASN A 56 2.56 3.29 -3.75
N LEU A 57 2.68 2.79 -2.52
CA LEU A 57 2.19 3.47 -1.32
C LEU A 57 2.88 4.84 -1.11
N ASP A 58 4.21 4.91 -1.27
CA ASP A 58 4.96 6.18 -1.18
C ASP A 58 4.44 7.20 -2.22
N ARG A 59 4.16 6.79 -3.46
CA ARG A 59 3.60 7.69 -4.50
C ARG A 59 2.25 8.26 -4.09
N VAL A 60 1.37 7.44 -3.50
CA VAL A 60 0.08 7.93 -2.99
C VAL A 60 0.29 8.95 -1.86
N LEU A 61 1.18 8.66 -0.91
CA LEU A 61 1.52 9.57 0.19
C LEU A 61 2.09 10.90 -0.33
N GLU A 62 3.01 10.86 -1.30
CA GLU A 62 3.58 12.03 -1.97
C GLU A 62 2.50 12.87 -2.67
N GLY A 63 1.48 12.23 -3.24
CA GLY A 63 0.31 12.90 -3.82
C GLY A 63 -0.46 13.78 -2.82
N PHE A 64 -0.36 13.50 -1.52
CA PHE A 64 -0.91 14.33 -0.44
C PHE A 64 0.13 15.23 0.23
N GLY A 65 1.40 15.20 -0.22
CA GLY A 65 2.50 15.95 0.38
C GLY A 65 2.95 15.41 1.72
N VAL A 66 2.71 14.13 2.01
CA VAL A 66 3.12 13.45 3.25
C VAL A 66 4.09 12.31 2.95
N THR A 67 4.61 11.68 4.00
CA THR A 67 5.56 10.56 3.88
C THR A 67 5.10 9.38 4.73
N LYS A 68 5.81 8.25 4.67
CA LYS A 68 5.55 7.10 5.54
C LYS A 68 5.59 7.40 7.05
N SER A 69 6.22 8.49 7.49
CA SER A 69 6.17 8.94 8.88
C SER A 69 4.80 9.44 9.33
N ASN A 70 3.88 9.66 8.39
CA ASN A 70 2.49 10.06 8.63
C ASN A 70 1.52 8.88 8.73
N LEU A 71 2.01 7.64 8.53
CA LEU A 71 1.19 6.44 8.61
C LEU A 71 0.70 6.23 10.05
N ALA A 72 -0.61 6.07 10.22
CA ALA A 72 -1.23 5.75 11.51
C ALA A 72 -1.57 4.26 11.62
N TYR A 73 -2.01 3.64 10.52
CA TYR A 73 -2.39 2.24 10.45
C TYR A 73 -2.10 1.63 9.08
N MET A 74 -1.77 0.35 9.02
CA MET A 74 -1.56 -0.41 7.78
C MET A 74 -2.17 -1.81 7.85
N GLU A 75 -2.75 -2.28 6.76
CA GLU A 75 -3.16 -3.68 6.59
C GLU A 75 -2.39 -4.28 5.44
N ILE A 76 -1.71 -5.38 5.72
CA ILE A 76 -0.94 -6.15 4.74
C ILE A 76 -1.70 -7.45 4.50
N TYR A 77 -2.18 -7.66 3.28
CA TYR A 77 -2.80 -8.90 2.85
C TYR A 77 -1.77 -9.73 2.09
N LEU A 78 -1.63 -11.02 2.43
CA LEU A 78 -0.70 -11.94 1.78
C LEU A 78 -1.41 -13.21 1.32
N THR A 79 -1.19 -13.61 0.07
CA THR A 79 -1.41 -14.99 -0.34
C THR A 79 -0.23 -15.84 0.15
N ASN A 80 -0.44 -17.16 0.34
CA ASN A 80 0.59 -18.09 0.83
C ASN A 80 1.34 -17.56 2.08
N ALA A 81 0.62 -16.90 3.00
CA ALA A 81 1.23 -16.11 4.06
C ALA A 81 2.25 -16.89 4.91
N GLN A 82 2.07 -18.19 5.14
CA GLN A 82 3.03 -19.00 5.88
C GLN A 82 4.43 -19.04 5.24
N GLU A 83 4.50 -18.98 3.91
CA GLU A 83 5.77 -18.96 3.15
C GLU A 83 6.34 -17.55 3.04
N HIS A 84 5.46 -16.55 2.91
CA HIS A 84 5.83 -15.17 2.58
C HIS A 84 5.97 -14.23 3.78
N PHE A 85 5.55 -14.65 4.98
CA PHE A 85 5.50 -13.80 6.18
C PHE A 85 6.85 -13.16 6.54
N GLU A 86 7.89 -13.97 6.71
CA GLU A 86 9.21 -13.52 7.16
C GLU A 86 9.87 -12.49 6.22
N PRO A 87 9.99 -12.75 4.89
CA PRO A 87 10.59 -11.77 3.98
C PRO A 87 9.79 -10.46 3.93
N VAL A 88 8.45 -10.53 3.94
CA VAL A 88 7.59 -9.34 3.95
C VAL A 88 7.79 -8.52 5.22
N LEU A 89 7.80 -9.17 6.40
CA LEU A 89 7.95 -8.48 7.68
C LEU A 89 9.32 -7.81 7.80
N ARG A 90 10.38 -8.44 7.29
CA ARG A 90 11.72 -7.86 7.22
C ARG A 90 11.72 -6.58 6.38
N LEU A 91 11.19 -6.64 5.16
CA LEU A 91 11.11 -5.48 4.26
C LEU A 91 10.23 -4.36 4.82
N PHE A 92 9.11 -4.72 5.43
CA PHE A 92 8.23 -3.77 6.09
C PHE A 92 8.96 -3.04 7.23
N LYS A 93 9.68 -3.78 8.08
CA LYS A 93 10.48 -3.20 9.18
C LYS A 93 11.57 -2.27 8.67
N GLU A 94 12.26 -2.63 7.58
CA GLU A 94 13.22 -1.76 6.90
C GLU A 94 12.55 -0.48 6.38
N TYR A 95 11.37 -0.60 5.76
CA TYR A 95 10.61 0.51 5.22
C TYR A 95 10.17 1.52 6.28
N VAL A 96 9.56 1.07 7.39
CA VAL A 96 9.07 1.98 8.44
C VAL A 96 10.18 2.54 9.33
N GLY A 97 11.37 1.92 9.35
CA GLY A 97 12.53 2.43 10.07
C GLY A 97 12.30 2.52 11.60
N GLN A 98 12.28 3.74 12.14
CA GLN A 98 11.93 3.99 13.55
C GLN A 98 10.45 4.34 13.76
N HIS A 99 9.71 4.63 12.70
CA HIS A 99 8.27 4.88 12.77
C HIS A 99 7.52 3.60 13.15
N ARG A 100 6.44 3.72 13.93
CA ARG A 100 5.70 2.59 14.49
C ARG A 100 4.19 2.78 14.29
N PRO A 101 3.69 2.71 13.03
CA PRO A 101 2.26 2.70 12.80
C PRO A 101 1.64 1.45 13.44
N ALA A 102 0.37 1.53 13.81
CA ALA A 102 -0.39 0.33 14.11
C ALA A 102 -0.56 -0.50 12.82
N GLY A 103 -0.89 -1.79 12.93
CA GLY A 103 -1.18 -2.57 11.74
C GLY A 103 -1.53 -4.02 11.98
N SER A 104 -1.96 -4.67 10.89
CA SER A 104 -2.27 -6.09 10.81
C SER A 104 -1.64 -6.71 9.57
N LEU A 105 -1.24 -7.98 9.67
CA LEU A 105 -0.87 -8.80 8.53
C LEU A 105 -1.82 -10.00 8.49
N ILE A 106 -2.51 -10.18 7.37
CA ILE A 106 -3.62 -11.10 7.22
C ILE A 106 -3.32 -12.04 6.04
N GLY A 107 -3.39 -13.35 6.29
CA GLY A 107 -3.35 -14.34 5.22
C GLY A 107 -4.70 -14.43 4.50
N VAL A 108 -4.67 -14.37 3.17
CA VAL A 108 -5.86 -14.47 2.30
C VAL A 108 -5.67 -15.58 1.27
N THR A 109 -6.78 -16.04 0.68
CA THR A 109 -6.75 -17.13 -0.32
C THR A 109 -6.42 -16.64 -1.72
N TYR A 110 -6.79 -15.41 -2.07
CA TYR A 110 -6.48 -14.76 -3.36
C TYR A 110 -6.56 -13.24 -3.24
N LEU A 111 -6.00 -12.55 -4.23
CA LEU A 111 -6.08 -11.10 -4.44
C LEU A 111 -6.63 -10.80 -5.85
N ALA A 112 -6.68 -9.53 -6.25
CA ALA A 112 -7.35 -9.11 -7.48
C ALA A 112 -6.73 -9.72 -8.76
N SER A 113 -5.41 -9.91 -8.79
CA SER A 113 -4.71 -10.54 -9.92
C SER A 113 -4.11 -11.91 -9.52
N PRO A 114 -4.10 -12.92 -10.41
CA PRO A 114 -3.52 -14.24 -10.14
C PRO A 114 -2.04 -14.20 -9.72
N GLU A 115 -1.28 -13.26 -10.24
CA GLU A 115 0.16 -13.07 -9.99
C GLU A 115 0.43 -12.32 -8.67
N GLN A 116 -0.59 -11.69 -8.09
CA GLN A 116 -0.50 -10.83 -6.92
C GLN A 116 -0.38 -11.65 -5.62
N LEU A 117 0.73 -11.43 -4.91
CA LEU A 117 1.04 -12.08 -3.65
C LEU A 117 0.80 -11.18 -2.44
N ILE A 118 0.80 -9.86 -2.64
CA ILE A 118 0.69 -8.86 -1.58
C ILE A 118 -0.24 -7.71 -1.99
N GLU A 119 -0.97 -7.19 -1.02
CA GLU A 119 -1.68 -5.92 -1.10
C GLU A 119 -1.49 -5.14 0.21
N ILE A 120 -1.30 -3.83 0.14
CA ILE A 120 -1.19 -2.98 1.33
C ILE A 120 -2.19 -1.84 1.25
N SER A 121 -3.09 -1.75 2.23
CA SER A 121 -3.92 -0.56 2.48
C SER A 121 -3.40 0.20 3.70
N ALA A 122 -3.72 1.48 3.80
CA ALA A 122 -3.21 2.31 4.89
C ALA A 122 -4.12 3.47 5.26
N VAL A 123 -3.93 3.97 6.49
CA VAL A 123 -4.46 5.25 6.96
C VAL A 123 -3.27 6.12 7.38
N ALA A 124 -3.28 7.37 6.92
CA ALA A 124 -2.27 8.38 7.27
C ALA A 124 -2.93 9.70 7.70
N HIS A 125 -2.14 10.67 8.17
CA HIS A 125 -2.62 12.02 8.50
C HIS A 125 -1.70 13.13 7.97
N THR A 126 -2.23 14.29 7.62
CA THR A 126 -1.46 15.45 7.12
C THR A 126 -0.94 16.41 8.21
N ASP A 127 -1.04 16.00 9.48
CA ASP A 127 -0.95 16.85 10.69
C ASP A 127 -2.12 17.84 10.87
#